data_AF-A0AAW3WFL1-F1
#
_entry.id   AF-A0AAW3WFL1-F1
#
_cell.length_a   1.000
_cell.length_b   1.000
_cell.length_c   1.000
_cell.angle_alpha   90.00
_cell.angle_beta   90.00
_cell.angle_gamma   90.00
#
_symmetry.space_group_name_H-M   'P 1'
#
loop_
_entity.id
_entity.type
_entity.pdbx_description
1 polymer ?
#
loop_
_entity_poly.entity_id
_entity_poly.type
_entity_poly.pdbx_seq_one_letter_code
_entity_poly.pdbx_strand_id
1 'polypeptide(L)'
;MLYGCEANILDESGNIDLSIEKQEKLDIIIGSLHDPVVEIGKSLEIYTKMFLKAIDNPNLHILGHIGNPKLHIYEEEIVKKAKDKNILIEINNKSFSVKRK
;
A
#
# COMPACT_ATOMS: atom_id res chain seq x y z
N MET A 1 20.21 10.96 -3.60
CA MET A 1 19.80 9.55 -3.70
C MET A 1 18.96 9.26 -2.47
N LEU A 2 17.76 8.69 -2.64
CA LEU A 2 16.92 8.25 -1.52
C LEU A 2 17.04 6.73 -1.41
N TYR A 3 17.10 6.22 -0.18
CA TYR A 3 17.10 4.80 0.13
C TYR A 3 15.69 4.41 0.57
N GLY A 4 15.05 3.54 -0.21
CA GLY A 4 13.66 3.15 0.06
C GLY A 4 13.40 1.67 -0.15
N CYS A 5 12.21 1.24 0.28
CA CYS A 5 11.72 -0.12 0.15
C CYS A 5 10.23 -0.11 -0.21
N GLU A 6 9.84 -1.00 -1.12
CA GLU A 6 8.45 -1.40 -1.28
C GLU A 6 8.21 -2.60 -0.36
N ALA A 7 7.53 -2.34 0.76
CA ALA A 7 7.20 -3.32 1.77
C ALA A 7 5.87 -4.01 1.48
N ASN A 8 5.80 -5.30 1.79
CA ASN A 8 4.58 -6.07 1.73
C ASN A 8 3.72 -5.79 2.96
N ILE A 9 2.45 -5.43 2.77
CA ILE A 9 1.45 -5.46 3.86
C ILE A 9 1.01 -6.91 4.05
N LEU A 10 1.19 -7.43 5.26
CA LEU A 10 1.11 -8.85 5.57
C LEU A 10 -0.29 -9.31 6.01
N ASP A 11 -1.00 -8.47 6.75
CA ASP A 11 -2.23 -8.86 7.43
C ASP A 11 -3.20 -7.69 7.68
N GLU A 12 -4.38 -8.02 8.18
CA GLU A 12 -5.45 -7.08 8.56
C GLU A 12 -5.10 -6.16 9.73
N SER A 13 -3.98 -6.39 10.41
CA SER A 13 -3.45 -5.47 11.43
C SER A 13 -2.53 -4.41 10.84
N GLY A 14 -2.26 -4.46 9.52
CA GLY A 14 -1.45 -3.50 8.81
C GLY A 14 0.06 -3.69 9.01
N ASN A 15 0.48 -4.87 9.50
CA ASN A 15 1.90 -5.19 9.63
C ASN A 15 2.57 -5.20 8.26
N ILE A 16 3.82 -4.72 8.21
CA ILE A 16 4.65 -4.79 7.01
C ILE A 16 5.88 -5.68 7.25
N ASP A 17 6.47 -6.21 6.19
CA ASP A 17 7.62 -7.13 6.23
C ASP A 17 8.99 -6.47 6.53
N LEU A 18 8.97 -5.36 7.29
CA LEU A 18 10.15 -4.65 7.76
C LEU A 18 10.09 -4.50 9.28
N SER A 19 11.19 -4.81 9.97
CA SER A 19 11.34 -4.46 11.38
C SER A 19 11.38 -2.93 11.57
N ILE A 20 10.94 -2.44 12.73
CA ILE A 20 10.93 -1.00 13.04
C ILE A 20 12.32 -0.38 12.84
N GLU A 21 13.37 -1.04 13.32
CA GLU A 21 14.77 -0.60 13.15
C GLU A 21 15.18 -0.41 11.67
N LYS A 22 14.64 -1.23 10.76
CA LYS A 22 14.88 -1.08 9.32
C LYS A 22 14.06 0.06 8.74
N GLN A 23 12.80 0.18 9.17
CA GLN A 23 11.92 1.26 8.71
C GLN A 23 12.52 2.64 9.04
N GLU A 24 13.05 2.82 10.25
CA GLU A 24 13.67 4.07 10.72
C GLU A 24 14.95 4.47 9.96
N LYS A 25 15.55 3.53 9.21
CA LYS A 25 16.77 3.78 8.41
C LYS A 25 16.49 4.10 6.94
N LEU A 26 15.23 4.03 6.51
CA LEU A 26 14.83 4.29 5.13
C LEU A 26 14.29 5.71 4.99
N ASP A 27 14.61 6.36 3.88
CA ASP A 27 14.11 7.70 3.56
C ASP A 27 12.66 7.66 3.07
N ILE A 28 12.24 6.53 2.47
CA ILE A 28 10.91 6.39 1.88
C ILE A 28 10.44 4.93 1.89
N ILE A 29 9.17 4.72 2.25
CA ILE A 29 8.56 3.38 2.30
C ILE A 29 7.23 3.42 1.55
N ILE A 30 7.10 2.48 0.61
CA ILE A 30 5.86 2.20 -0.13
C ILE A 30 5.27 0.92 0.46
N GLY A 31 4.00 0.91 0.83
CA GLY A 31 3.29 -0.26 1.33
C GLY A 31 2.31 -0.77 0.28
N SER A 32 2.44 -2.04 -0.09
CA SER A 32 1.69 -2.66 -1.18
C SER A 32 1.13 -4.02 -0.78
N LEU A 33 0.02 -4.43 -1.40
CA LEU A 33 -0.49 -5.81 -1.34
C LEU A 33 -0.01 -6.56 -2.59
N HIS A 34 0.58 -7.74 -2.41
CA HIS A 34 1.10 -8.54 -3.50
C HIS A 34 0.55 -9.97 -3.50
N ASP A 35 0.21 -10.48 -4.69
CA ASP A 35 -0.34 -11.82 -4.93
C ASP A 35 0.41 -12.97 -4.19
N PRO A 36 1.75 -12.97 -4.05
CA PRO A 36 2.46 -14.04 -3.32
C PRO A 36 2.32 -13.98 -1.80
N VAL A 37 1.90 -12.83 -1.26
CA VAL A 37 1.81 -12.57 0.19
C VAL A 37 0.36 -12.60 0.66
N VAL A 38 -0.55 -12.10 -0.18
CA VAL A 38 -1.96 -11.93 0.14
C VAL A 38 -2.79 -12.79 -0.78
N GLU A 39 -3.60 -13.66 -0.18
CA GLU A 39 -4.55 -14.50 -0.92
C GLU A 39 -5.54 -13.64 -1.71
N ILE A 40 -5.67 -13.96 -3.01
CA ILE A 40 -6.59 -13.31 -3.95
C ILE A 40 -7.99 -13.91 -3.78
N GLY A 41 -9.02 -13.09 -3.90
CA GLY A 41 -10.43 -13.51 -3.79
C GLY A 41 -11.03 -13.34 -2.40
N LYS A 42 -10.30 -12.69 -1.48
CA LYS A 42 -10.86 -12.22 -0.22
C LYS A 42 -11.83 -11.06 -0.47
N SER A 43 -12.65 -10.77 0.53
CA SER A 43 -13.63 -9.70 0.44
C SER A 43 -12.95 -8.32 0.40
N LEU A 44 -13.61 -7.34 -0.23
CA LEU A 44 -13.04 -6.00 -0.33
C LEU A 44 -12.86 -5.32 1.03
N GLU A 45 -13.66 -5.69 2.04
CA GLU A 45 -13.52 -5.24 3.43
C GLU A 45 -12.16 -5.63 4.00
N ILE A 46 -11.67 -6.83 3.70
CA ILE A 46 -10.38 -7.32 4.19
C ILE A 46 -9.25 -6.48 3.60
N TYR A 47 -9.21 -6.31 2.27
CA TYR A 47 -8.17 -5.52 1.62
C TYR A 47 -8.22 -4.05 2.06
N THR A 48 -9.42 -3.48 2.19
CA THR A 48 -9.62 -2.12 2.69
C THR A 48 -9.05 -1.98 4.11
N LYS A 49 -9.38 -2.91 5.01
CA LYS A 49 -8.89 -2.90 6.38
C LYS A 49 -7.37 -3.01 6.46
N MET A 50 -6.75 -3.86 5.62
CA MET A 50 -5.29 -3.98 5.54
C MET A 50 -4.64 -2.63 5.20
N PHE A 51 -5.12 -1.93 4.16
CA PHE A 51 -4.61 -0.60 3.82
C PHE A 51 -4.88 0.42 4.91
N LEU A 52 -6.11 0.48 5.44
CA LEU A 52 -6.45 1.43 6.50
C LEU A 52 -5.55 1.25 7.72
N LYS A 53 -5.22 0.01 8.10
CA LYS A 53 -4.31 -0.25 9.22
C LYS A 53 -2.86 0.04 8.88
N ALA A 54 -2.40 -0.26 7.67
CA ALA A 54 -1.05 0.10 7.23
C ALA A 54 -0.82 1.63 7.29
N ILE A 55 -1.82 2.44 6.93
CA ILE A 55 -1.77 3.92 7.03
C ILE A 55 -1.50 4.42 8.47
N ASP A 56 -1.80 3.63 9.51
CA ASP A 56 -1.50 4.01 10.89
C ASP A 56 -0.01 3.83 11.26
N ASN A 57 0.81 3.21 10.39
CA ASN A 57 2.25 3.10 10.59
C ASN A 57 2.94 4.45 10.35
N PRO A 58 3.64 5.03 11.35
CA PRO A 58 4.29 6.35 11.24
C PRO A 58 5.44 6.41 10.24
N ASN A 59 6.01 5.27 9.84
CA ASN A 59 7.11 5.20 8.87
C ASN A 59 6.63 4.94 7.44
N LEU A 60 5.33 4.78 7.22
CA LEU A 60 4.78 4.57 5.88
C LEU A 60 4.62 5.92 5.18
N HIS A 61 4.96 5.98 3.89
CA HIS A 61 4.92 7.23 3.12
C HIS A 61 3.95 7.16 1.94
N ILE A 62 3.88 6.01 1.26
CA ILE A 62 3.10 5.83 0.03
C ILE A 62 2.35 4.50 0.10
N LEU A 63 1.12 4.47 -0.41
CA LEU A 63 0.42 3.23 -0.78
C LEU A 63 0.67 2.89 -2.25
N GLY A 64 1.21 1.71 -2.51
CA GLY A 64 1.52 1.24 -3.87
C GLY A 64 0.31 0.65 -4.57
N HIS A 65 0.18 0.94 -5.88
CA HIS A 65 -0.76 0.38 -6.85
C HIS A 65 -2.14 -0.07 -6.32
N ILE A 66 -2.77 0.73 -5.44
CA ILE A 66 -4.04 0.37 -4.78
C ILE A 66 -5.21 0.19 -5.76
N GLY A 67 -5.08 0.72 -6.98
CA GLY A 67 -6.02 0.50 -8.08
C GLY A 67 -5.88 -0.85 -8.80
N ASN A 68 -5.19 -1.84 -8.21
CA ASN A 68 -5.06 -3.17 -8.78
C ASN A 68 -6.45 -3.83 -8.93
N PRO A 69 -6.90 -4.16 -10.16
CA PRO A 69 -8.25 -4.67 -10.39
C PRO A 69 -8.51 -6.07 -9.78
N LYS A 70 -7.47 -6.79 -9.35
CA LYS A 70 -7.61 -8.07 -8.64
C LYS A 70 -7.98 -7.90 -7.16
N LEU A 71 -7.76 -6.71 -6.60
CA LEU A 71 -7.91 -6.41 -5.18
C LEU A 71 -8.92 -5.28 -5.02
N HIS A 72 -10.21 -5.62 -5.01
CA HIS A 72 -11.28 -4.64 -4.81
C HIS A 72 -11.20 -4.03 -3.41
N ILE A 73 -11.42 -2.73 -3.29
CA ILE A 73 -11.32 -1.96 -2.05
C ILE A 73 -12.43 -0.89 -2.01
N TYR A 74 -12.69 -0.34 -0.83
CA TYR A 74 -13.46 0.90 -0.70
C TYR A 74 -12.52 2.10 -0.87
N GLU A 75 -12.33 2.57 -2.10
CA GLU A 75 -11.31 3.57 -2.44
C GLU A 75 -11.51 4.87 -1.66
N GLU A 76 -12.76 5.33 -1.50
CA GLU A 76 -13.05 6.56 -0.77
C GLU A 76 -12.56 6.53 0.68
N GLU A 77 -12.68 5.39 1.36
CA GLU A 77 -12.24 5.26 2.75
C GLU A 77 -10.73 5.37 2.86
N ILE A 78 -10.01 4.69 1.96
CA ILE A 78 -8.55 4.73 1.91
C ILE A 78 -8.07 6.14 1.55
N VAL A 79 -8.66 6.78 0.54
CA VAL A 79 -8.28 8.14 0.13
C VAL A 79 -8.52 9.16 1.25
N LYS A 80 -9.66 9.09 1.95
CA LYS A 80 -9.96 9.98 3.08
C LYS A 80 -8.91 9.80 4.19
N LYS A 81 -8.62 8.56 4.60
CA LYS A 81 -7.64 8.29 5.65
C LYS A 81 -6.22 8.66 5.23
N ALA A 82 -5.83 8.38 3.99
CA ALA A 82 -4.52 8.74 3.45
C ALA A 82 -4.32 10.26 3.46
N LYS A 83 -5.34 11.03 3.07
CA LYS A 83 -5.33 12.50 3.17
C LYS A 83 -5.12 12.96 4.62
N ASP A 84 -5.88 12.40 5.56
CA ASP A 84 -5.82 12.80 6.98
C ASP A 84 -4.46 12.48 7.63
N LYS A 85 -3.78 11.43 7.14
CA LYS A 85 -2.49 10.96 7.65
C LYS A 85 -1.29 11.40 6.80
N ASN A 86 -1.52 12.22 5.78
CA ASN A 86 -0.50 12.68 4.84
C ASN A 86 0.27 11.53 4.15
N ILE A 87 -0.44 10.46 3.80
CA ILE A 87 0.07 9.33 3.01
C ILE A 87 -0.22 9.58 1.53
N LEU A 88 0.79 9.38 0.67
CA LEU A 88 0.65 9.50 -0.77
C LEU A 88 0.03 8.23 -1.36
N ILE A 89 -0.68 8.37 -2.48
CA ILE A 89 -1.24 7.24 -3.24
C ILE A 89 -0.54 7.18 -4.59
N GLU A 90 -0.01 6.00 -4.93
CA GLU A 90 0.65 5.79 -6.21
C GLU A 90 -0.35 5.72 -7.37
N ILE A 91 -0.04 6.45 -8.44
CA ILE A 91 -0.60 6.21 -9.78
C ILE A 91 0.47 5.50 -10.60
N ASN A 92 0.38 4.18 -10.68
CA ASN A 92 1.44 3.35 -11.24
C ASN A 92 1.41 3.34 -12.78
N ASN A 93 2.47 3.84 -13.42
CA ASN A 93 2.54 3.93 -14.88
C ASN A 93 2.51 2.55 -15.57
N LYS A 94 3.01 1.50 -14.92
CA LYS A 94 3.03 0.14 -15.48
C LYS A 94 1.62 -0.49 -15.52
N SER A 95 0.69 0.00 -14.71
CA SER A 95 -0.69 -0.45 -14.70
C SER A 95 -1.45 -0.07 -15.98
N PHE A 96 -0.96 0.89 -16.77
CA PHE A 96 -1.57 1.30 -18.02
C PHE A 96 -1.00 0.48 -19.19
N SER A 97 -1.83 -0.34 -19.83
CA SER A 97 -1.45 -1.14 -21.01
C SER A 97 -1.54 -0.36 -22.33
N VAL A 98 -1.95 0.90 -22.30
CA VAL A 98 -2.19 1.71 -23.50
C VAL A 98 -0.87 2.35 -23.96
N LYS A 99 -0.30 1.84 -25.05
CA LYS A 99 0.78 2.52 -25.77
C LYS A 99 0.21 3.80 -26.41
N ARG A 100 0.90 4.94 -26.25
CA ARG A 100 0.61 6.12 -27.07
C ARG A 100 0.77 5.70 -28.55
N LYS A 101 -0.29 5.90 -29.35
CA LYS A 101 -0.20 5.81 -30.81
C LYS A 101 0.65 6.96 -31.35
#